data_AF-A0A397W7B9-F1
#
_entry.id   AF-A0A397W7B9-F1
#
_cell.length_a   1.000
_cell.length_b   1.000
_cell.length_c   1.000
_cell.angle_alpha   90.00
_cell.angle_beta   90.00
_cell.angle_gamma   90.00
#
_symmetry.space_group_name_H-M   'P 1'
#
loop_
_entity.id
_entity.type
_entity.pdbx_description
1 polymer ?
#
loop_
_entity_poly.entity_id
_entity_poly.type
_entity_poly.pdbx_seq_one_letter_code
_entity_poly.pdbx_strand_id
1 'polypeptide(L)'
;MLKTRIIVTFIALFAFIYTYLHAIIPPPPPPIDHAIAVLNKIKGEVTFDQIVVKDQEIMIVNGIIKKGIDENTPENYFISYSYFTAKSNETHSFAKLKIPIKPPKAGPWNVTIPGVVDGIAHQTFYVLRDDKSDSQCNNIRNI
;
A
#
# COMPACT_ATOMS: atom_id res chain seq x y z
N MET A 1 5.46 54.26 1.35
CA MET A 1 6.17 52.96 1.32
C MET A 1 5.75 51.97 2.40
N LEU A 2 5.53 52.38 3.66
CA LEU A 2 5.12 51.46 4.74
C LEU A 2 3.75 50.80 4.48
N LYS A 3 2.76 51.56 3.99
CA LYS A 3 1.41 51.05 3.65
C LYS A 3 1.43 49.95 2.58
N THR A 4 2.25 50.11 1.54
CA THR A 4 2.39 49.12 0.46
C THR A 4 3.03 47.83 0.96
N ARG A 5 4.03 47.93 1.86
CA ARG A 5 4.66 46.75 2.48
C ARG A 5 3.67 45.95 3.33
N ILE A 6 2.84 46.64 4.13
CA ILE A 6 1.81 46.00 4.96
C ILE A 6 0.81 45.22 4.09
N ILE A 7 0.30 45.82 3.02
CA ILE A 7 -0.66 45.17 2.11
C ILE A 7 -0.06 43.91 1.46
N VAL A 8 1.18 44.01 0.95
CA VAL A 8 1.87 42.87 0.33
C VAL A 8 2.07 41.72 1.34
N THR A 9 2.41 42.02 2.58
CA THR A 9 2.54 41.01 3.63
C THR A 9 1.22 40.31 3.92
N PHE A 10 0.09 41.04 3.97
CA PHE A 10 -1.23 40.43 4.15
C PHE A 10 -1.64 39.55 2.96
N ILE A 11 -1.35 39.96 1.73
CA ILE A 11 -1.63 39.15 0.53
C ILE A 11 -0.79 37.86 0.54
N ALA A 12 0.51 37.96 0.87
CA ALA A 12 1.38 36.79 0.96
C ALA A 12 0.96 35.83 2.07
N LEU A 13 0.56 36.35 3.23
CA LEU A 13 0.05 35.55 4.34
C LEU A 13 -1.26 34.87 3.98
N PHE A 14 -2.19 35.58 3.32
CA PHE A 14 -3.45 35.01 2.86
C PHE A 14 -3.23 33.92 1.81
N ALA A 15 -2.35 34.16 0.82
CA ALA A 15 -1.99 33.16 -0.17
C ALA A 15 -1.35 31.92 0.47
N PHE A 16 -0.46 32.09 1.44
CA PHE A 16 0.17 30.99 2.19
C PHE A 16 -0.83 30.19 3.02
N ILE A 17 -1.73 30.86 3.74
CA ILE A 17 -2.79 30.20 4.52
C ILE A 17 -3.76 29.46 3.58
N TYR A 18 -4.15 30.08 2.46
CA TYR A 18 -5.03 29.48 1.47
C TYR A 18 -4.41 28.24 0.84
N THR A 19 -3.14 28.31 0.39
CA THR A 19 -2.45 27.13 -0.15
C THR A 19 -2.25 26.05 0.90
N TYR A 20 -1.94 26.41 2.14
CA TYR A 20 -1.81 25.45 3.23
C TYR A 20 -3.13 24.75 3.56
N LEU A 21 -4.25 25.49 3.65
CA LEU A 21 -5.59 24.93 3.87
C LEU A 21 -6.05 24.03 2.73
N HIS A 22 -5.75 24.37 1.48
CA HIS A 22 -6.11 23.54 0.31
C HIS A 22 -5.14 22.39 0.06
N ALA A 23 -3.95 22.40 0.67
CA ALA A 23 -3.03 21.28 0.68
C ALA A 23 -3.40 20.22 1.73
N ILE A 24 -4.37 20.49 2.61
CA ILE A 24 -4.91 19.49 3.53
C ILE A 24 -5.69 18.47 2.69
N ILE A 25 -5.03 17.38 2.35
CA ILE A 25 -5.68 16.23 1.74
C ILE A 25 -6.70 15.72 2.76
N PRO A 26 -8.00 15.66 2.42
CA PRO A 26 -9.00 15.11 3.31
C PRO A 26 -8.59 13.70 3.72
N PRO A 27 -8.86 13.29 4.97
CA PRO A 27 -8.55 11.93 5.40
C PRO A 27 -9.19 10.96 4.40
N PRO A 28 -8.48 9.88 4.02
CA PRO A 28 -9.04 8.89 3.12
C PRO A 28 -10.38 8.40 3.69
N PRO A 29 -11.40 8.20 2.84
CA PRO A 29 -12.67 7.69 3.29
C PRO A 29 -12.46 6.33 4.00
N PRO A 30 -13.34 5.97 4.94
CA PRO A 30 -13.25 4.68 5.60
C PRO A 30 -13.32 3.54 4.57
N PRO A 31 -12.64 2.40 4.82
CA PRO A 31 -12.74 1.25 3.95
C PRO A 31 -14.19 0.78 3.81
N ILE A 32 -14.60 0.47 2.58
CA ILE A 32 -15.91 -0.09 2.26
C ILE A 32 -15.88 -1.62 2.38
N ASP A 33 -14.73 -2.22 2.07
CA ASP A 33 -14.48 -3.66 2.20
C ASP A 33 -13.05 -3.90 2.71
N HIS A 34 -12.84 -5.03 3.37
CA HIS A 34 -11.60 -5.36 4.06
C HIS A 34 -11.26 -6.86 3.96
N ALA A 35 -10.01 -7.15 3.63
CA ALA A 35 -9.48 -8.50 3.66
C ALA A 35 -8.10 -8.59 4.29
N ILE A 36 -7.76 -9.75 4.84
CA ILE A 36 -6.45 -10.04 5.42
C ILE A 36 -5.87 -11.33 4.86
N ALA A 37 -4.60 -11.27 4.45
CA ALA A 37 -3.75 -12.41 4.20
C ALA A 37 -2.75 -12.61 5.33
N VAL A 38 -2.81 -13.77 5.99
CA VAL A 38 -1.88 -14.15 7.05
C VAL A 38 -0.85 -15.14 6.52
N LEU A 39 0.42 -14.74 6.54
CA LEU A 39 1.56 -15.53 6.04
C LEU A 39 2.26 -16.23 7.20
N ASN A 40 1.71 -17.37 7.64
CA ASN A 40 2.13 -18.08 8.86
C ASN A 40 3.63 -18.41 8.90
N LYS A 41 4.23 -18.85 7.78
CA LYS A 41 5.64 -19.26 7.72
C LYS A 41 6.60 -18.10 8.03
N ILE A 42 6.30 -16.91 7.53
CA ILE A 42 7.13 -15.70 7.67
C ILE A 42 6.58 -14.72 8.71
N LYS A 43 5.54 -15.14 9.45
CA LYS A 43 4.81 -14.29 10.41
C LYS A 43 4.43 -12.94 9.80
N GLY A 44 3.99 -12.97 8.55
CA GLY A 44 3.57 -11.79 7.81
C GLY A 44 2.07 -11.58 7.88
N GLU A 45 1.66 -10.34 7.73
CA GLU A 45 0.27 -9.92 7.67
C GLU A 45 0.16 -8.86 6.58
N VAL A 46 -0.80 -9.04 5.69
CA VAL A 46 -1.11 -8.11 4.61
C VAL A 46 -2.60 -7.83 4.65
N THR A 47 -2.98 -6.56 4.77
CA THR A 47 -4.37 -6.12 4.73
C THR A 47 -4.67 -5.44 3.41
N PHE A 48 -5.91 -5.56 2.97
CA PHE A 48 -6.44 -4.98 1.75
C PHE A 48 -7.68 -4.18 2.12
N ASP A 49 -7.60 -2.86 1.97
CA ASP A 49 -8.66 -1.93 2.30
C ASP A 49 -9.20 -1.32 1.00
N GLN A 50 -10.48 -1.52 0.70
CA GLN A 50 -11.12 -0.89 -0.45
C GLN A 50 -11.65 0.48 -0.09
N ILE A 51 -11.30 1.50 -0.86
CA ILE A 51 -11.85 2.85 -0.77
C ILE A 51 -12.39 3.31 -2.11
N VAL A 52 -13.37 4.22 -2.09
CA VAL A 52 -13.86 4.87 -3.32
C VAL A 52 -13.40 6.33 -3.32
N VAL A 53 -12.64 6.70 -4.34
CA VAL A 53 -12.18 8.07 -4.55
C VAL A 53 -12.67 8.53 -5.91
N LYS A 54 -13.53 9.55 -5.95
CA LYS A 54 -14.11 10.10 -7.20
C LYS A 54 -14.70 8.99 -8.10
N ASP A 55 -15.55 8.15 -7.52
CA ASP A 55 -16.23 7.03 -8.21
C ASP A 55 -15.30 5.94 -8.77
N GLN A 56 -14.03 5.91 -8.34
CA GLN A 56 -13.09 4.84 -8.67
C GLN A 56 -12.82 3.98 -7.43
N GLU A 57 -12.96 2.67 -7.59
CA GLU A 57 -12.59 1.68 -6.58
C GLU A 57 -11.07 1.49 -6.57
N ILE A 58 -10.50 1.76 -5.41
CA ILE A 58 -9.07 1.73 -5.18
C ILE A 58 -8.82 0.81 -3.98
N MET A 59 -7.76 0.02 -4.06
CA MET A 59 -7.34 -0.83 -2.98
C MET A 59 -6.04 -0.31 -2.37
N ILE A 60 -6.05 -0.16 -1.05
CA ILE A 60 -4.85 0.11 -0.26
C ILE A 60 -4.38 -1.22 0.30
N VAL A 61 -3.17 -1.63 -0.08
CA VAL A 61 -2.53 -2.84 0.41
C VAL A 61 -1.50 -2.43 1.45
N ASN A 62 -1.70 -2.86 2.69
CA ASN A 62 -0.76 -2.63 3.78
C ASN A 62 -0.11 -3.95 4.15
N GLY A 63 1.20 -3.95 4.43
CA GLY A 63 1.87 -5.19 4.78
C GLY A 63 3.00 -5.04 5.79
N ILE A 64 3.19 -6.10 6.58
CA ILE A 64 4.32 -6.27 7.48
C ILE A 64 4.76 -7.73 7.49
N ILE A 65 6.05 -7.96 7.30
CA ILE A 65 6.69 -9.28 7.35
C ILE A 65 7.66 -9.30 8.53
N LYS A 66 7.42 -10.19 9.50
CA LYS A 66 8.18 -10.21 10.77
C LYS A 66 9.37 -11.16 10.79
N LYS A 67 9.47 -12.09 9.83
CA LYS A 67 10.55 -13.08 9.70
C LYS A 67 10.75 -13.44 8.22
N GLY A 68 11.87 -14.08 7.87
CA GLY A 68 12.06 -14.74 6.57
C GLY A 68 12.72 -13.87 5.52
N ILE A 69 13.07 -12.62 5.87
CA ILE A 69 13.85 -11.73 5.02
C ILE A 69 15.26 -11.68 5.60
N ASP A 70 16.22 -12.38 5.00
CA ASP A 70 17.58 -12.51 5.55
C ASP A 70 18.57 -11.47 5.02
N GLU A 71 18.29 -10.94 3.83
CA GLU A 71 19.15 -10.02 3.10
C GLU A 71 18.43 -8.73 2.74
N ASN A 72 19.16 -7.62 2.73
CA ASN A 72 18.63 -6.32 2.27
C ASN A 72 18.75 -6.18 0.75
N THR A 73 18.12 -7.10 0.02
CA THR A 73 18.18 -7.22 -1.44
C THR A 73 16.77 -7.14 -2.04
N PRO A 74 16.16 -5.94 -2.08
CA PRO A 74 14.74 -5.78 -2.46
C PRO A 74 14.41 -6.18 -3.92
N GLU A 75 15.42 -6.36 -4.78
CA GLU A 75 15.27 -6.92 -6.12
C GLU A 75 14.94 -8.43 -6.10
N ASN A 76 15.34 -9.14 -5.04
CA ASN A 76 15.23 -10.60 -4.95
C ASN A 76 13.95 -11.05 -4.25
N TYR A 77 13.18 -10.12 -3.67
CA TYR A 77 11.93 -10.42 -2.97
C TYR A 77 10.75 -9.92 -3.78
N PHE A 78 9.70 -10.73 -3.89
CA PHE A 78 8.53 -10.41 -4.69
C PHE A 78 7.23 -10.68 -3.94
N ILE A 79 6.22 -9.87 -4.25
CA ILE A 79 4.83 -10.12 -3.91
C ILE A 79 4.16 -10.66 -5.17
N SER A 80 3.41 -11.76 -5.03
CA SER A 80 2.60 -12.30 -6.11
C SER A 80 1.17 -12.57 -5.64
N TYR A 81 0.19 -12.11 -6.41
CA TYR A 81 -1.23 -12.31 -6.14
C TYR A 81 -2.01 -12.49 -7.46
N SER A 82 -3.17 -13.14 -7.39
CA SER A 82 -4.11 -13.28 -8.51
C SER A 82 -5.40 -12.53 -8.22
N TYR A 83 -6.07 -12.10 -9.28
CA TYR A 83 -7.48 -11.69 -9.23
C TYR A 83 -8.37 -12.85 -9.70
N PHE A 84 -9.62 -12.88 -9.23
CA PHE A 84 -10.62 -13.91 -9.53
C PHE A 84 -10.82 -14.15 -11.03
N THR A 85 -10.63 -13.11 -11.85
CA THR A 85 -10.77 -13.18 -13.32
C THR A 85 -9.43 -13.23 -14.07
N ALA A 86 -8.30 -13.18 -13.37
CA ALA A 86 -6.99 -13.12 -14.00
C ALA A 86 -6.55 -14.52 -14.49
N LYS A 87 -5.99 -14.56 -15.71
CA LYS A 87 -5.39 -15.78 -16.28
C LYS A 87 -4.00 -16.10 -15.71
N SER A 88 -3.39 -15.15 -15.02
CA SER A 88 -2.04 -15.25 -14.45
C SER A 88 -1.91 -14.36 -13.23
N ASN A 89 -0.98 -14.69 -12.34
CA ASN A 89 -0.66 -13.85 -11.19
C ASN A 89 0.06 -12.58 -11.62
N GLU A 90 -0.21 -11.48 -10.94
CA GLU A 90 0.63 -10.30 -10.98
C GLU A 90 1.75 -10.47 -9.96
N THR A 91 2.99 -10.22 -10.40
CA THR A 91 4.17 -10.30 -9.55
C THR A 91 4.93 -8.98 -9.59
N HIS A 92 5.28 -8.45 -8.42
CA HIS A 92 6.00 -7.20 -8.26
C HIS A 92 7.14 -7.36 -7.25
N SER A 93 8.34 -6.89 -7.59
CA SER A 93 9.48 -6.90 -6.65
C SER A 93 9.28 -5.89 -5.52
N PHE A 94 9.90 -6.14 -4.38
CA PHE A 94 9.92 -5.22 -3.25
C PHE A 94 10.59 -3.91 -3.64
N ALA A 95 11.59 -3.94 -4.54
CA ALA A 95 12.21 -2.75 -5.10
C ALA A 95 11.21 -1.87 -5.86
N LYS A 96 10.40 -2.46 -6.76
CA LYS A 96 9.37 -1.75 -7.52
C LYS A 96 8.32 -1.12 -6.61
N LEU A 97 7.91 -1.84 -5.57
CA LEU A 97 6.93 -1.39 -4.58
C LEU A 97 7.54 -0.51 -3.48
N LYS A 98 8.86 -0.27 -3.51
CA LYS A 98 9.62 0.48 -2.51
C LYS A 98 9.40 -0.02 -1.07
N ILE A 99 9.28 -1.34 -0.91
CA ILE A 99 9.09 -1.97 0.40
C ILE A 99 10.42 -1.91 1.17
N PRO A 100 10.44 -1.30 2.37
CA PRO A 100 11.65 -1.22 3.16
C PRO A 100 12.00 -2.60 3.71
N ILE A 101 13.26 -3.02 3.54
CA ILE A 101 13.79 -4.26 4.09
C ILE A 101 14.76 -3.93 5.21
N LYS A 102 14.53 -4.55 6.37
CA LYS A 102 15.45 -4.54 7.52
C LYS A 102 15.44 -5.94 8.12
N PRO A 103 16.34 -6.84 7.67
CA PRO A 103 16.37 -8.23 8.12
C PRO A 103 16.31 -8.32 9.66
N PRO A 104 15.51 -9.24 10.24
CA PRO A 104 14.77 -10.32 9.58
C PRO A 104 13.40 -9.93 8.98
N LYS A 105 13.12 -8.62 8.84
CA LYS A 105 11.79 -8.05 8.60
C LYS A 105 11.71 -7.27 7.29
N ALA A 106 10.48 -7.10 6.78
CA ALA A 106 10.17 -6.12 5.76
C ALA A 106 8.88 -5.38 6.11
N GLY A 107 8.81 -4.10 5.76
CA GLY A 107 7.74 -3.20 6.15
C GLY A 107 7.91 -2.58 7.55
N PRO A 108 6.89 -1.86 8.04
CA PRO A 108 5.57 -1.67 7.43
C PRO A 108 5.64 -0.96 6.08
N TRP A 109 4.74 -1.30 5.17
CA TRP A 109 4.62 -0.68 3.85
C TRP A 109 3.16 -0.53 3.45
N ASN A 110 2.89 0.40 2.54
CA ASN A 110 1.60 0.60 1.93
C ASN A 110 1.74 0.89 0.43
N VAL A 111 0.86 0.31 -0.38
CA VAL A 111 0.78 0.55 -1.81
C VAL A 111 -0.69 0.75 -2.20
N THR A 112 -0.93 1.65 -3.13
CA THR A 112 -2.25 1.87 -3.71
C THR A 112 -2.28 1.23 -5.10
N ILE A 113 -3.23 0.32 -5.31
CA ILE A 113 -3.46 -0.36 -6.59
C ILE A 113 -4.92 -0.21 -7.03
N PRO A 114 -5.20 -0.15 -8.34
CA PRO A 114 -6.57 -0.25 -8.82
C PRO A 114 -7.11 -1.66 -8.56
N GLY A 115 -8.36 -1.76 -8.09
CA GLY A 115 -8.99 -3.06 -7.88
C GLY A 115 -10.04 -3.07 -6.77
N VAL A 116 -10.71 -4.21 -6.65
CA VAL A 116 -11.80 -4.48 -5.71
C VAL A 116 -11.35 -5.61 -4.78
N VAL A 117 -11.59 -5.47 -3.48
CA VAL A 117 -11.16 -6.45 -2.47
C VAL A 117 -11.80 -7.82 -2.73
N ASP A 118 -13.09 -7.85 -3.05
CA ASP A 118 -13.79 -9.08 -3.45
C ASP A 118 -13.11 -9.83 -4.62
N GLY A 119 -12.46 -9.09 -5.53
CA GLY A 119 -11.74 -9.66 -6.66
C GLY A 119 -10.46 -10.42 -6.27
N ILE A 120 -9.90 -10.18 -5.09
CA ILE A 120 -8.73 -10.91 -4.56
C ILE A 120 -9.08 -11.79 -3.36
N ALA A 121 -10.27 -11.62 -2.80
CA ALA A 121 -10.80 -12.50 -1.78
C ALA A 121 -10.75 -13.96 -2.28
N HIS A 122 -10.40 -14.88 -1.38
CA HIS A 122 -10.25 -16.30 -1.69
C HIS A 122 -9.12 -16.65 -2.67
N GLN A 123 -8.32 -15.67 -3.12
CA GLN A 123 -7.12 -15.91 -3.91
C GLN A 123 -5.91 -16.19 -3.00
N THR A 124 -4.83 -16.67 -3.62
CA THR A 124 -3.59 -16.97 -2.91
C THR A 124 -2.64 -15.78 -3.00
N PHE A 125 -2.11 -15.37 -1.85
CA PHE A 125 -1.07 -14.36 -1.76
C PHE A 125 0.27 -15.03 -1.45
N TYR A 126 1.31 -14.63 -2.18
CA TYR A 126 2.66 -15.20 -2.04
C TYR A 126 3.69 -14.11 -1.76
N VAL A 127 4.68 -14.48 -0.94
CA VAL A 127 5.96 -13.78 -0.88
C VAL A 127 7.02 -14.74 -1.41
N LEU A 128 7.69 -14.33 -2.47
CA LEU A 128 8.70 -15.11 -3.20
C LEU A 128 10.09 -14.54 -2.95
N ARG A 129 11.10 -15.41 -3.05
CA ARG A 129 12.53 -15.05 -3.13
C ARG A 129 13.13 -15.69 -4.37
N ASP A 130 13.87 -14.93 -5.17
CA ASP A 130 14.53 -15.40 -6.39
C ASP A 130 13.56 -16.20 -7.30
N ASP A 131 12.32 -15.71 -7.44
CA ASP A 131 11.20 -16.35 -8.16
C ASP A 131 10.75 -17.73 -7.62
N LYS A 132 11.20 -18.13 -6.44
CA LYS A 132 10.76 -19.34 -5.72
C LYS A 132 9.89 -18.96 -4.52
N SER A 133 8.89 -19.78 -4.21
CA SER A 133 7.96 -19.49 -3.13
C SER A 133 8.56 -19.74 -1.74
N ASP A 134 8.95 -18.65 -1.07
CA ASP A 134 9.44 -18.69 0.31
C ASP A 134 8.28 -18.77 1.32
N SER A 135 7.11 -18.24 0.97
CA SER A 135 5.90 -18.41 1.77
C SER A 135 4.61 -18.23 0.96
N GLN A 136 3.57 -18.92 1.40
CA GLN A 136 2.26 -18.95 0.76
C GLN A 136 1.19 -18.72 1.82
N CYS A 137 0.22 -17.86 1.52
CA CYS A 137 -1.04 -17.73 2.23
C CYS A 137 -2.15 -18.33 1.37
N ASN A 138 -2.67 -19.50 1.78
CA ASN A 138 -3.62 -20.28 0.98
C ASN A 138 -5.03 -19.68 0.86
N ASN A 139 -5.33 -18.52 1.45
CA ASN A 139 -6.62 -17.85 1.31
C ASN A 139 -6.54 -16.44 1.90
N ILE A 140 -6.64 -15.41 1.05
CA ILE A 140 -7.04 -14.07 1.48
C ILE A 140 -8.48 -14.18 2.01
N ARG A 141 -8.73 -13.74 3.26
CA ARG A 141 -10.06 -13.80 3.87
C ARG A 141 -10.65 -12.41 3.98
N ASN A 142 -11.88 -12.23 3.48
CA ASN A 142 -12.70 -11.07 3.84
C ASN A 142 -13.09 -11.18 5.32
N ILE A 143 -13.12 -10.05 6.02
CA ILE A 143 -13.49 -9.97 7.44
C ILE A 143 -14.71 -9.08 7.59
#